data_AF-A0A022GPP7-F1
#
_entry.id   AF-A0A022GPP7-F1
#
_cell.length_a   1.000
_cell.length_b   1.000
_cell.length_c   1.000
_cell.angle_alpha   90.00
_cell.angle_beta   90.00
_cell.angle_gamma   90.00
#
_symmetry.space_group_name_H-M   'P 1'
#
loop_
_entity.id
_entity.type
_entity.pdbx_description
1 polymer ?
#
loop_
_entity_poly.entity_id
_entity_poly.type
_entity_poly.pdbx_seq_one_letter_code
_entity_poly.pdbx_strand_id
1 'polypeptide(L)'
;MDSGMRLTDGSMSVRMSYSAMRRLGALMRRMLLQDASVQLGVPVDTLTTAPGRVIHEASGRSLSREQLAPQVTGLPVPEPAIVKFRDRRSGKPTRRLDVYENSTRKVIYGANSRVEGMLQAAVQYAPRLGMTLGAIRNEDQVRKMRSVHSVHRLPGAVAVVAEGWRDAKGGAEAVQIDWMDPGSDANARYMPADVFATALGAQLPNADGDIHAKSLAA
;
A
#
# COMPACT_ATOMS: atom_id res chain seq x y z
N MET A 1 8.51 9.35 -24.99
CA MET A 1 9.09 8.62 -23.85
C MET A 1 8.30 9.04 -22.62
N ASP A 2 7.22 8.33 -22.30
CA ASP A 2 6.23 8.74 -21.28
C ASP A 2 6.39 7.91 -19.99
N SER A 3 7.54 8.01 -19.34
CA SER A 3 7.68 7.53 -17.96
C SER A 3 8.49 8.51 -17.13
N GLY A 4 7.92 9.70 -16.93
CA GLY A 4 8.31 10.60 -15.85
C GLY A 4 7.94 10.00 -14.48
N MET A 5 8.66 10.45 -13.45
CA MET A 5 8.52 10.15 -12.01
C MET A 5 7.27 9.34 -11.62
N ARG A 6 7.49 8.10 -11.13
CA ARG A 6 6.43 7.27 -10.53
C ARG A 6 6.29 7.62 -9.06
N LEU A 7 5.55 8.68 -8.78
CA LEU A 7 5.16 9.06 -7.43
C LEU A 7 3.86 8.33 -7.05
N THR A 8 3.86 7.61 -5.92
CA THR A 8 2.63 7.09 -5.33
C THR A 8 2.21 8.06 -4.24
N ASP A 9 1.33 8.99 -4.60
CA ASP A 9 0.76 9.97 -3.68
C ASP A 9 -0.72 10.25 -4.06
N GLY A 10 -1.54 10.62 -3.08
CA GLY A 10 -2.94 11.02 -3.26
C GLY A 10 -3.85 10.02 -3.99
N SER A 11 -3.50 8.73 -3.97
CA SER A 11 -4.17 7.68 -4.78
C SER A 11 -4.27 8.04 -6.28
N MET A 12 -3.27 8.74 -6.82
CA MET A 12 -3.31 9.25 -8.19
C MET A 12 -2.81 8.25 -9.25
N SER A 13 -2.19 7.13 -8.87
CA SER A 13 -1.46 6.24 -9.78
C SER A 13 -2.28 5.78 -11.00
N VAL A 14 -3.55 5.43 -10.80
CA VAL A 14 -4.47 5.03 -11.89
C VAL A 14 -4.80 6.22 -12.80
N ARG A 15 -5.04 7.41 -12.23
CA ARG A 15 -5.34 8.62 -12.99
C ARG A 15 -4.15 9.07 -13.82
N MET A 16 -2.97 9.09 -13.21
CA MET A 16 -1.72 9.50 -13.87
C MET A 16 -1.29 8.50 -14.95
N SER A 17 -1.61 7.22 -14.78
CA SER A 17 -1.29 6.17 -15.75
C SER A 17 -2.39 5.94 -16.80
N TYR A 18 -3.42 6.78 -16.85
CA TYR A 18 -4.60 6.54 -17.70
C TYR A 18 -4.25 6.38 -19.18
N SER A 19 -3.42 7.27 -19.73
CA SER A 19 -2.99 7.21 -21.14
C SER A 19 -2.18 5.94 -21.44
N ALA A 20 -1.24 5.59 -20.56
CA ALA A 20 -0.41 4.39 -20.67
C ALA A 20 -1.27 3.12 -20.63
N MET A 21 -2.21 3.02 -19.68
CA MET A 21 -3.10 1.87 -19.57
C MET A 21 -4.06 1.77 -20.76
N ARG A 22 -4.58 2.88 -21.30
CA ARG A 22 -5.39 2.86 -22.53
C ARG A 22 -4.60 2.34 -23.72
N ARG A 23 -3.34 2.78 -23.88
CA ARG A 23 -2.44 2.32 -24.96
C ARG A 23 -2.21 0.81 -24.84
N LEU A 24 -1.86 0.35 -23.63
CA LEU A 24 -1.64 -1.06 -23.35
C LEU A 24 -2.89 -1.91 -23.66
N GLY A 25 -4.07 -1.51 -23.19
CA GLY A 25 -5.31 -2.25 -23.44
C GLY A 25 -5.69 -2.29 -24.92
N ALA A 26 -5.40 -1.24 -25.68
CA ALA A 26 -5.71 -1.18 -27.09
C ALA A 26 -4.70 -2.00 -27.94
N LEU A 27 -3.42 -2.03 -27.56
CA LEU A 27 -2.40 -2.91 -28.14
C LEU A 27 -2.75 -4.38 -27.91
N MET A 28 -3.08 -4.75 -26.67
CA MET A 28 -3.51 -6.10 -26.33
C MET A 28 -4.76 -6.52 -27.12
N ARG A 29 -5.71 -5.61 -27.31
CA ARG A 29 -6.88 -5.87 -28.18
C ARG A 29 -6.45 -6.19 -29.61
N ARG A 30 -5.49 -5.44 -30.17
CA ARG A 30 -5.01 -5.69 -31.53
C ARG A 30 -4.35 -7.05 -31.65
N MET A 31 -3.52 -7.44 -30.68
CA MET A 31 -2.88 -8.76 -30.66
C MET A 31 -3.92 -9.90 -30.56
N LEU A 32 -4.95 -9.75 -29.72
CA LEU A 32 -6.07 -10.70 -29.65
C LEU A 32 -6.82 -10.84 -30.98
N LEU A 33 -7.02 -9.74 -31.71
CA LEU A 33 -7.67 -9.77 -33.03
C LEU A 33 -6.77 -10.42 -34.09
N GLN A 34 -5.45 -10.22 -34.01
CA GLN A 34 -4.48 -10.87 -34.90
C GLN A 34 -4.47 -12.38 -34.71
N ASP A 35 -4.41 -12.86 -33.47
CA ASP A 35 -4.47 -14.30 -33.17
C ASP A 35 -5.80 -14.91 -33.64
N ALA A 36 -6.93 -14.25 -33.33
CA ALA A 36 -8.25 -14.71 -33.77
C ALA A 36 -8.40 -14.73 -35.31
N SER A 37 -7.75 -13.80 -36.02
CA SER A 37 -7.73 -13.78 -37.50
C SER A 37 -7.05 -15.02 -38.07
N VAL A 38 -5.94 -15.44 -37.47
CA VAL A 38 -5.23 -16.67 -37.86
C VAL A 38 -6.10 -17.90 -37.56
N GLN A 39 -6.65 -18.01 -36.36
CA GLN A 39 -7.47 -19.17 -35.96
C GLN A 39 -8.79 -19.29 -36.74
N LEU A 40 -9.41 -18.16 -37.10
CA LEU A 40 -10.66 -18.15 -37.84
C LEU A 40 -10.46 -18.17 -39.36
N GLY A 41 -9.25 -17.84 -39.85
CA GLY A 41 -8.94 -17.73 -41.28
C GLY A 41 -9.64 -16.56 -41.95
N VAL A 42 -9.84 -15.44 -41.23
CA VAL A 42 -10.54 -14.25 -41.73
C VAL A 42 -9.69 -13.00 -41.53
N PRO A 43 -9.85 -11.93 -42.33
CA PRO A 43 -9.08 -10.71 -42.15
C PRO A 43 -9.30 -10.06 -40.77
N VAL A 44 -8.25 -9.51 -40.16
CA VAL A 44 -8.33 -8.92 -38.80
C VAL A 44 -9.38 -7.81 -38.70
N ASP A 45 -9.58 -7.05 -39.78
CA ASP A 45 -10.49 -5.91 -39.81
C ASP A 45 -11.97 -6.30 -39.91
N THR A 46 -12.28 -7.59 -40.18
CA THR A 46 -13.65 -8.13 -40.08
C THR A 46 -14.00 -8.60 -38.67
N LEU A 47 -13.04 -8.56 -37.74
CA LEU A 47 -13.21 -9.00 -36.35
C LEU A 47 -13.52 -7.84 -35.41
N THR A 48 -14.38 -8.11 -34.43
CA THR A 48 -14.72 -7.17 -33.36
C THR A 48 -14.58 -7.82 -31.99
N THR A 49 -14.66 -7.03 -30.93
CA THR A 49 -14.62 -7.53 -29.55
C THR A 49 -15.89 -7.22 -28.77
N ALA A 50 -16.27 -8.18 -27.92
CA ALA A 50 -17.30 -8.08 -26.90
C ALA A 50 -16.69 -8.47 -25.53
N PRO A 51 -17.43 -8.33 -24.41
CA PRO A 51 -16.96 -8.81 -23.12
C PRO A 51 -16.54 -10.30 -23.21
N GLY A 52 -15.29 -10.59 -22.85
CA GLY A 52 -14.74 -11.95 -22.82
C GLY A 52 -14.46 -12.63 -24.16
N ARG A 53 -14.74 -12.01 -25.33
CA ARG A 53 -14.59 -12.70 -26.63
C ARG A 53 -14.28 -11.80 -27.83
N VAL A 54 -13.70 -12.40 -28.86
CA VAL A 54 -13.57 -11.88 -30.23
C VAL A 54 -14.67 -12.51 -31.09
N ILE A 55 -15.28 -11.72 -31.97
CA ILE A 55 -16.44 -12.10 -32.78
C ILE A 55 -16.14 -11.77 -34.25
N HIS A 56 -16.45 -12.72 -35.13
CA HIS A 56 -16.60 -12.50 -36.57
C HIS A 56 -18.08 -12.43 -36.91
N GLU A 57 -18.62 -11.23 -37.11
CA GLU A 57 -20.07 -11.01 -37.26
C GLU A 57 -20.64 -11.71 -38.50
N ALA A 58 -19.91 -11.66 -39.63
CA ALA A 58 -20.38 -12.21 -40.90
C ALA A 58 -20.60 -13.74 -40.87
N SER A 59 -19.84 -14.48 -40.06
CA SER A 59 -20.01 -15.93 -39.93
C SER A 59 -20.61 -16.36 -38.59
N GLY A 60 -20.91 -15.43 -37.69
CA GLY A 60 -21.35 -15.72 -36.32
C GLY A 60 -20.33 -16.47 -35.43
N ARG A 61 -19.08 -16.66 -35.89
CA ARG A 61 -18.05 -17.39 -35.13
C ARG A 61 -17.46 -16.49 -34.04
N SER A 62 -17.10 -17.07 -32.91
CA SER A 62 -16.44 -16.35 -31.83
C SER A 62 -15.40 -17.18 -31.10
N LEU A 63 -14.36 -16.53 -30.60
CA LEU A 63 -13.33 -17.11 -29.75
C LEU A 63 -13.32 -16.38 -28.40
N SER A 64 -13.29 -17.15 -27.32
CA SER A 64 -13.15 -16.62 -25.96
C SER A 64 -11.73 -16.09 -25.73
N ARG A 65 -11.55 -15.14 -24.79
CA ARG A 65 -10.22 -14.60 -24.48
C ARG A 65 -9.29 -15.66 -23.90
N GLU A 66 -9.87 -16.62 -23.18
CA GLU A 66 -9.18 -17.75 -22.58
C GLU A 66 -8.55 -18.64 -23.66
N GLN A 67 -9.23 -18.81 -24.80
CA GLN A 67 -8.70 -19.55 -25.95
C GLN A 67 -7.56 -18.81 -26.68
N LEU A 68 -7.55 -17.47 -26.64
CA LEU A 68 -6.57 -16.64 -27.35
C LEU A 68 -5.33 -16.32 -26.48
N ALA A 69 -5.51 -16.23 -25.16
CA ALA A 69 -4.47 -15.77 -24.24
C ALA A 69 -3.12 -16.51 -24.34
N PRO A 70 -3.07 -17.85 -24.50
CA PRO A 70 -1.80 -18.58 -24.58
C PRO A 70 -0.94 -18.22 -25.79
N GLN A 71 -1.57 -17.86 -26.92
CA GLN A 71 -0.84 -17.58 -28.17
C GLN A 71 -0.41 -16.11 -28.27
N VAL A 72 -1.17 -15.21 -27.63
CA VAL A 72 -0.91 -13.76 -27.66
C VAL A 72 0.40 -13.38 -26.99
N THR A 73 0.88 -14.13 -25.98
CA THR A 73 2.13 -13.81 -25.28
C THR A 73 3.38 -13.97 -26.15
N GLY A 74 3.30 -14.74 -27.24
CA GLY A 74 4.40 -14.93 -28.20
C GLY A 74 4.38 -13.97 -29.39
N LEU A 75 3.33 -13.15 -29.55
CA LEU A 75 3.21 -12.25 -30.68
C LEU A 75 4.06 -10.98 -30.49
N PRO A 76 4.67 -10.44 -31.57
CA PRO A 76 5.34 -9.15 -31.49
C PRO A 76 4.32 -8.06 -31.12
N VAL A 77 4.72 -7.16 -30.24
CA VAL A 77 3.88 -6.02 -29.83
C VAL A 77 3.71 -5.09 -31.04
N PRO A 78 2.49 -4.80 -31.49
CA PRO A 78 2.25 -3.92 -32.63
C PRO A 78 2.75 -2.50 -32.36
N GLU A 79 3.05 -1.75 -33.43
CA GLU A 79 3.45 -0.35 -33.27
C GLU A 79 2.31 0.47 -32.64
N PRO A 80 2.58 1.26 -31.58
CA PRO A 80 1.54 2.00 -30.84
C PRO A 80 0.71 2.93 -31.71
N ALA A 81 1.28 3.47 -32.80
CA ALA A 81 0.62 4.40 -33.71
C ALA A 81 -0.56 3.77 -34.48
N ILE A 82 -0.57 2.44 -34.64
CA ILE A 82 -1.58 1.71 -35.42
C ILE A 82 -2.90 1.53 -34.64
N VAL A 83 -2.86 1.75 -33.32
CA VAL A 83 -3.93 1.32 -32.43
C VAL A 83 -5.00 2.39 -32.21
N LYS A 84 -6.22 2.10 -32.67
CA LYS A 84 -7.40 2.94 -32.40
C LYS A 84 -7.99 2.66 -31.01
N PHE A 85 -8.08 3.71 -30.18
CA PHE A 85 -8.79 3.66 -28.91
C PHE A 85 -10.31 3.51 -29.14
N ARG A 86 -10.97 2.61 -28.40
CA ARG A 86 -12.44 2.57 -28.33
C ARG A 86 -12.89 3.45 -27.16
N ASP A 87 -14.03 4.12 -27.32
CA ASP A 87 -14.60 5.06 -26.34
C ASP A 87 -15.75 4.45 -25.52
N ARG A 88 -15.85 3.12 -25.45
CA ARG A 88 -17.09 2.45 -24.99
C ARG A 88 -17.52 2.77 -23.54
N ARG A 89 -16.64 3.29 -22.68
CA ARG A 89 -16.96 3.65 -21.27
C ARG A 89 -16.19 4.84 -20.69
N SER A 90 -15.42 5.59 -21.48
CA SER A 90 -14.70 6.76 -20.97
C SER A 90 -15.69 7.90 -20.72
N GLY A 91 -15.76 8.43 -19.50
CA GLY A 91 -16.51 9.66 -19.19
C GLY A 91 -17.99 9.49 -18.79
N LYS A 92 -18.54 8.27 -18.76
CA LYS A 92 -19.90 8.07 -18.20
C LYS A 92 -19.82 7.96 -16.67
N PRO A 93 -20.68 8.69 -15.92
CA PRO A 93 -20.79 8.50 -14.47
C PRO A 93 -21.10 7.03 -14.19
N THR A 94 -20.22 6.39 -13.44
CA THR A 94 -20.39 5.00 -13.01
C THR A 94 -20.49 4.98 -11.50
N ARG A 95 -21.48 4.26 -10.97
CA ARG A 95 -21.63 4.11 -9.53
C ARG A 95 -20.45 3.30 -8.99
N ARG A 96 -19.71 3.90 -8.07
CA ARG A 96 -18.62 3.21 -7.36
C ARG A 96 -19.25 2.21 -6.37
N LEU A 97 -18.88 0.94 -6.50
CA LEU A 97 -19.60 -0.21 -5.91
C LEU A 97 -19.61 -0.20 -4.37
N ASP A 98 -18.53 0.26 -3.78
CA ASP A 98 -18.24 0.27 -2.34
C ASP A 98 -18.74 1.54 -1.63
N VAL A 99 -19.28 2.54 -2.33
CA VAL A 99 -19.68 3.83 -1.72
C VAL A 99 -20.71 3.64 -0.62
N TYR A 100 -21.75 2.84 -0.90
CA TYR A 100 -22.81 2.63 0.07
C TYR A 100 -22.27 1.97 1.35
N GLU A 101 -21.44 0.94 1.21
CA GLU A 101 -20.90 0.22 2.37
C GLU A 101 -19.94 1.09 3.18
N ASN A 102 -19.08 1.86 2.51
CA ASN A 102 -18.18 2.82 3.18
C ASN A 102 -18.96 3.90 3.94
N SER A 103 -20.01 4.46 3.32
CA SER A 103 -20.83 5.53 3.93
C SER A 103 -21.74 5.02 5.05
N THR A 104 -22.03 3.72 5.10
CA THR A 104 -22.91 3.11 6.11
C THR A 104 -22.15 2.33 7.19
N ARG A 105 -20.80 2.44 7.24
CA ARG A 105 -19.94 1.70 8.18
C ARG A 105 -20.12 0.18 8.10
N LYS A 106 -20.53 -0.35 6.95
CA LYS A 106 -20.65 -1.80 6.72
C LYS A 106 -19.31 -2.44 6.38
N VAL A 107 -18.34 -1.65 5.91
CA VAL A 107 -16.98 -2.14 5.65
C VAL A 107 -16.25 -2.39 6.96
N ILE A 108 -15.76 -3.62 7.11
CA ILE A 108 -14.87 -4.01 8.20
C ILE A 108 -13.44 -3.76 7.74
N TYR A 109 -12.79 -2.75 8.31
CA TYR A 109 -11.36 -2.51 8.13
C TYR A 109 -10.55 -3.35 9.13
N GLY A 110 -9.26 -3.56 8.86
CA GLY A 110 -8.41 -4.40 9.72
C GLY A 110 -8.43 -4.04 11.21
N ALA A 111 -8.50 -2.74 11.55
CA ALA A 111 -8.61 -2.28 12.94
C ALA A 111 -9.94 -2.67 13.63
N ASN A 112 -10.99 -2.91 12.84
CA ASN A 112 -12.33 -3.26 13.31
C ASN A 112 -12.55 -4.77 13.36
N SER A 113 -11.68 -5.56 12.73
CA SER A 113 -11.74 -7.02 12.80
C SER A 113 -11.65 -7.49 14.25
N ARG A 114 -12.40 -8.53 14.60
CA ARG A 114 -12.42 -9.16 15.93
C ARG A 114 -12.50 -10.68 15.73
N VAL A 115 -11.74 -11.43 16.53
CA VAL A 115 -11.87 -12.89 16.64
C VAL A 115 -12.10 -13.27 18.10
N GLU A 116 -12.63 -14.46 18.34
CA GLU A 116 -12.82 -14.96 19.70
C GLU A 116 -11.46 -15.10 20.41
N GLY A 117 -11.37 -14.61 21.66
CA GLY A 117 -10.13 -14.61 22.42
C GLY A 117 -9.04 -13.64 21.94
N MET A 118 -9.37 -12.66 21.07
CA MET A 118 -8.36 -11.77 20.49
C MET A 118 -7.70 -10.83 21.52
N LEU A 119 -6.40 -11.03 21.75
CA LEU A 119 -5.56 -10.08 22.47
C LEU A 119 -5.17 -8.89 21.59
N GLN A 120 -4.93 -7.75 22.22
CA GLN A 120 -4.42 -6.52 21.60
C GLN A 120 -2.96 -6.31 21.97
N ALA A 121 -2.16 -5.81 21.03
CA ALA A 121 -0.78 -5.44 21.27
C ALA A 121 -0.58 -3.94 21.03
N ALA A 122 0.21 -3.30 21.90
CA ALA A 122 0.75 -1.98 21.65
C ALA A 122 2.28 -2.05 21.70
N VAL A 123 2.92 -1.23 20.88
CA VAL A 123 4.37 -1.28 20.68
C VAL A 123 4.97 0.06 21.04
N GLN A 124 5.96 0.03 21.93
CA GLN A 124 6.84 1.15 22.20
C GLN A 124 8.09 0.99 21.33
N TYR A 125 8.23 1.83 20.32
CA TYR A 125 9.40 1.87 19.47
C TYR A 125 10.55 2.62 20.13
N ALA A 126 11.77 2.30 19.71
CA ALA A 126 12.93 3.10 20.09
C ALA A 126 12.76 4.55 19.59
N PRO A 127 13.20 5.55 20.37
CA PRO A 127 13.05 6.97 20.01
C PRO A 127 13.71 7.36 18.69
N ARG A 128 14.73 6.60 18.26
CA ARG A 128 15.45 6.82 17.00
C ARG A 128 15.61 5.52 16.25
N LEU A 129 15.47 5.61 14.92
CA LEU A 129 15.74 4.50 14.01
C LEU A 129 17.18 4.03 14.19
N GLY A 130 17.35 2.73 14.46
CA GLY A 130 18.67 2.11 14.66
C GLY A 130 19.02 1.80 16.11
N MET A 131 18.38 2.45 17.08
CA MET A 131 18.57 2.10 18.48
C MET A 131 18.05 0.70 18.76
N THR A 132 18.72 0.00 19.67
CA THR A 132 18.39 -1.37 20.05
C THR A 132 17.94 -1.45 21.49
N LEU A 133 17.24 -2.54 21.82
CA LEU A 133 16.68 -2.75 23.14
C LEU A 133 17.78 -3.13 24.13
N GLY A 134 18.00 -2.30 25.15
CA GLY A 134 18.85 -2.64 26.30
C GLY A 134 18.04 -3.26 27.45
N ALA A 135 18.30 -2.81 28.67
CA ALA A 135 17.61 -3.30 29.86
C ALA A 135 16.19 -2.71 29.97
N ILE A 136 15.23 -3.52 30.41
CA ILE A 136 13.90 -3.04 30.80
C ILE A 136 13.87 -3.00 32.32
N ARG A 137 13.78 -1.81 32.90
CA ARG A 137 13.95 -1.60 34.35
C ARG A 137 12.76 -2.08 35.17
N ASN A 138 11.57 -2.08 34.59
CA ASN A 138 10.31 -2.38 35.28
C ASN A 138 9.49 -3.48 34.60
N GLU A 139 10.14 -4.44 33.91
CA GLU A 139 9.44 -5.47 33.14
C GLU A 139 8.45 -6.27 34.00
N ASP A 140 8.86 -6.67 35.21
CA ASP A 140 8.00 -7.41 36.15
C ASP A 140 6.78 -6.62 36.64
N GLN A 141 6.93 -5.29 36.75
CA GLN A 141 5.82 -4.42 37.11
C GLN A 141 4.79 -4.36 35.97
N VAL A 142 5.28 -4.21 34.73
CA VAL A 142 4.41 -4.15 33.53
C VAL A 142 3.69 -5.48 33.32
N ARG A 143 4.38 -6.61 33.51
CA ARG A 143 3.75 -7.95 33.44
C ARG A 143 2.63 -8.16 34.45
N LYS A 144 2.61 -7.42 35.56
CA LYS A 144 1.58 -7.47 36.61
C LYS A 144 0.47 -6.44 36.43
N MET A 145 0.54 -5.58 35.40
CA MET A 145 -0.52 -4.61 35.13
C MET A 145 -1.80 -5.32 34.69
N ARG A 146 -2.95 -4.66 34.93
CA ARG A 146 -4.28 -5.22 34.67
C ARG A 146 -4.41 -5.74 33.23
N SER A 147 -4.89 -6.98 33.10
CA SER A 147 -5.15 -7.66 31.81
C SER A 147 -3.94 -7.76 30.87
N VAL A 148 -2.72 -7.46 31.33
CA VAL A 148 -1.50 -7.72 30.56
C VAL A 148 -1.26 -9.22 30.54
N HIS A 149 -1.18 -9.76 29.33
CA HIS A 149 -0.90 -11.17 29.08
C HIS A 149 0.61 -11.41 28.97
N SER A 150 1.32 -10.56 28.22
CA SER A 150 2.76 -10.75 27.99
C SER A 150 3.47 -9.48 27.53
N VAL A 151 4.77 -9.42 27.82
CA VAL A 151 5.70 -8.41 27.31
C VAL A 151 6.71 -9.12 26.41
N HIS A 152 6.91 -8.59 25.20
CA HIS A 152 7.78 -9.15 24.18
C HIS A 152 8.84 -8.14 23.76
N ARG A 153 10.08 -8.60 23.72
CA ARG A 153 11.23 -7.83 23.26
C ARG A 153 11.36 -8.00 21.74
N LEU A 154 11.43 -6.90 21.00
CA LEU A 154 11.56 -6.87 19.55
C LEU A 154 12.81 -6.08 19.15
N PRO A 155 13.35 -6.29 17.94
CA PRO A 155 14.39 -5.42 17.41
C PRO A 155 13.91 -3.96 17.34
N GLY A 156 14.52 -3.09 18.14
CA GLY A 156 14.18 -1.66 18.22
C GLY A 156 12.79 -1.35 18.81
N ALA A 157 12.18 -2.28 19.55
CA ALA A 157 10.88 -2.06 20.17
C ALA A 157 10.57 -3.02 21.34
N VAL A 158 9.56 -2.67 22.14
CA VAL A 158 8.89 -3.59 23.09
C VAL A 158 7.41 -3.63 22.77
N ALA A 159 6.84 -4.82 22.70
CA ALA A 159 5.41 -5.02 22.54
C ALA A 159 4.78 -5.51 23.84
N VAL A 160 3.71 -4.85 24.26
CA VAL A 160 2.88 -5.29 25.40
C VAL A 160 1.55 -5.78 24.87
N VAL A 161 1.19 -7.00 25.26
CA VAL A 161 -0.02 -7.70 24.82
C VAL A 161 -0.98 -7.81 26.00
N ALA A 162 -2.24 -7.44 25.79
CA ALA A 162 -3.30 -7.45 26.80
C ALA A 162 -4.65 -7.80 26.19
N GLU A 163 -5.66 -8.10 27.02
CA GLU A 163 -7.03 -8.39 26.55
C GLU A 163 -7.68 -7.18 25.86
N GLY A 164 -7.33 -5.97 26.28
CA GLY A 164 -7.87 -4.71 25.77
C GLY A 164 -6.79 -3.77 25.24
N TRP A 165 -7.12 -3.02 24.18
CA TRP A 165 -6.18 -2.07 23.57
C TRP A 165 -5.70 -0.99 24.55
N ARG A 166 -6.57 -0.52 25.44
CA ARG A 166 -6.20 0.50 26.44
C ARG A 166 -5.15 -0.02 27.41
N ASP A 167 -5.24 -1.28 27.80
CA ASP A 167 -4.33 -1.91 28.75
C ASP A 167 -3.00 -2.24 28.08
N ALA A 168 -3.04 -2.73 26.84
CA ALA A 168 -1.85 -2.92 26.02
C ALA A 168 -1.10 -1.60 25.84
N LYS A 169 -1.81 -0.52 25.46
CA LYS A 169 -1.23 0.82 25.29
C LYS A 169 -0.68 1.38 26.59
N GLY A 170 -1.44 1.32 27.68
CA GLY A 170 -0.99 1.79 28.99
C GLY A 170 0.24 1.03 29.47
N GLY A 171 0.29 -0.28 29.24
CA GLY A 171 1.48 -1.08 29.50
C GLY A 171 2.67 -0.64 28.65
N ALA A 172 2.51 -0.52 27.33
CA ALA A 172 3.59 -0.07 26.44
C ALA A 172 4.10 1.35 26.78
N GLU A 173 3.24 2.24 27.25
CA GLU A 173 3.63 3.59 27.70
C GLU A 173 4.33 3.58 29.07
N ALA A 174 4.04 2.59 29.92
CA ALA A 174 4.64 2.46 31.25
C ALA A 174 6.01 1.75 31.24
N VAL A 175 6.38 1.06 30.15
CA VAL A 175 7.66 0.35 30.05
C VAL A 175 8.81 1.35 30.08
N GLN A 176 9.77 1.11 30.98
CA GLN A 176 10.99 1.91 31.14
C GLN A 176 12.16 1.16 30.54
N ILE A 177 12.70 1.69 29.44
CA ILE A 177 13.72 1.04 28.61
C ILE A 177 14.97 1.90 28.60
N ASP A 178 16.09 1.26 28.91
CA ASP A 178 17.41 1.82 28.68
C ASP A 178 17.82 1.45 27.25
N TRP A 179 17.54 2.36 26.31
CA TRP A 179 17.83 2.15 24.90
C TRP A 179 19.33 2.22 24.63
N MET A 180 19.83 1.31 23.81
CA MET A 180 21.21 1.34 23.36
C MET A 180 21.32 2.05 22.02
N ASP A 181 22.34 2.89 21.90
CA ASP A 181 22.66 3.57 20.64
C ASP A 181 22.93 2.58 19.50
N PRO A 182 22.65 2.97 18.24
CA PRO A 182 23.03 2.18 17.09
C PRO A 182 24.55 1.91 17.10
N GLY A 183 24.95 0.73 16.61
CA GLY A 183 26.36 0.43 16.39
C GLY A 183 26.99 1.29 15.28
N SER A 184 28.27 1.09 14.99
CA SER A 184 29.02 1.88 13.99
C SER A 184 28.95 1.32 12.56
N ASP A 185 27.89 0.59 12.20
CA ASP A 185 27.75 0.04 10.85
C ASP A 185 27.48 1.16 9.82
N ALA A 186 28.44 1.37 8.91
CA ALA A 186 28.38 2.39 7.87
C ALA A 186 27.28 2.16 6.81
N ASN A 187 26.75 0.93 6.69
CA ASN A 187 25.70 0.60 5.73
C ASN A 187 24.29 0.69 6.33
N ALA A 188 24.19 0.83 7.65
CA ALA A 188 22.90 0.90 8.32
C ALA A 188 22.37 2.34 8.34
N ARG A 189 21.07 2.48 8.05
CA ARG A 189 20.41 3.78 7.97
C ARG A 189 19.98 4.22 9.37
N TYR A 190 20.92 4.78 10.13
CA TYR A 190 20.68 5.26 11.49
C TYR A 190 20.16 6.70 11.51
N MET A 191 19.33 6.99 12.51
CA MET A 191 18.86 8.34 12.79
C MET A 191 19.85 9.03 13.78
N PRO A 192 20.46 10.17 13.40
CA PRO A 192 21.39 10.90 14.25
C PRO A 192 20.79 11.31 15.60
N ALA A 193 21.63 11.40 16.63
CA ALA A 193 21.18 11.77 17.99
C ALA A 193 20.62 13.20 18.07
N ASP A 194 21.12 14.10 17.23
CA ASP A 194 20.74 15.50 17.14
C ASP A 194 19.56 15.77 16.20
N VAL A 195 18.97 14.74 15.56
CA VAL A 195 17.95 14.92 14.51
C VAL A 195 16.79 15.82 14.96
N PHE A 196 16.36 15.71 16.22
CA PHE A 196 15.26 16.52 16.75
C PHE A 196 15.70 17.93 17.13
N ALA A 197 16.93 18.12 17.60
CA ALA A 197 17.49 19.45 17.87
C ALA A 197 17.74 20.22 16.57
N THR A 198 18.29 19.55 15.56
CA THR A 198 18.60 20.12 14.25
C THR A 198 17.34 20.37 13.42
N ALA A 199 16.34 19.47 13.47
CA ALA A 199 15.05 19.68 12.79
C ALA A 199 14.20 20.79 13.45
N LEU A 200 14.18 20.86 14.78
CA LEU A 200 13.43 21.89 15.51
C LEU A 200 14.14 23.25 15.45
N GLY A 201 15.47 23.27 15.56
CA GLY A 201 16.27 24.50 15.44
C GLY A 201 16.23 25.12 14.05
N ALA A 202 16.10 24.31 12.99
CA ALA A 202 15.92 24.80 11.62
C ALA A 202 14.51 25.35 11.34
N GLN A 203 13.50 24.97 12.14
CA GLN A 203 12.11 25.44 11.99
C GLN A 203 11.73 26.60 12.92
N LEU A 204 12.52 26.89 13.96
CA LEU A 204 12.27 27.93 14.95
C LEU A 204 12.95 29.31 14.76
N PRO A 205 13.42 29.77 13.58
CA PRO A 205 13.83 31.18 13.47
C PRO A 205 12.68 32.20 13.58
N ASN A 206 11.40 31.77 13.56
CA ASN A 206 10.23 32.66 13.49
C ASN A 206 9.13 32.39 14.54
N ALA A 207 9.42 31.68 15.64
CA ALA A 207 8.45 31.51 16.71
C ALA A 207 8.73 32.50 17.85
N ASP A 208 8.32 33.76 17.66
CA ASP A 208 8.18 34.72 18.75
C ASP A 208 7.01 34.28 19.65
N GLY A 209 7.29 33.35 20.56
CA GLY A 209 6.30 32.84 21.50
C GLY A 209 6.98 32.02 22.59
N ASP A 210 7.07 32.63 23.77
CA ASP A 210 7.68 32.10 24.99
C ASP A 210 7.06 30.74 25.38
N ILE A 211 7.64 29.64 24.87
CA ILE A 211 7.34 28.30 25.37
C ILE A 211 8.33 27.98 26.48
N HIS A 212 7.95 28.32 27.70
CA HIS A 212 8.65 27.87 28.90
C HIS A 212 8.90 26.35 28.83
N ALA A 213 10.17 26.00 28.64
CA ALA A 213 10.67 24.64 28.76
C ALA A 213 10.52 24.18 30.21
N LYS A 214 9.36 23.62 30.56
CA LYS A 214 9.25 22.75 31.73
C LYS A 214 9.82 21.38 31.37
N SER A 215 11.09 21.22 31.71
CA SER A 215 11.69 20.00 32.29
C SER A 215 10.91 18.71 32.07
N LEU A 216 11.37 17.88 31.12
CA LEU A 216 11.15 16.44 31.14
C LEU A 216 12.38 15.79 31.79
N ALA A 217 12.51 16.00 33.09
CA ALA A 217 13.32 15.19 33.98
C ALA A 217 12.48 14.92 35.24
N ALA A 218 11.70 13.84 35.18
CA ALA A 218 11.21 13.04 36.30
C ALA A 218 10.62 11.73 35.75
#